data_AF-A0A428NIW7-F1
#
_entry.id   AF-A0A428NIW7-F1
#
_cell.length_a   1.000
_cell.length_b   1.000
_cell.length_c   1.000
_cell.angle_alpha   90.00
_cell.angle_beta   90.00
_cell.angle_gamma   90.00
#
_symmetry.space_group_name_H-M   'P 1'
#
loop_
_entity.id
_entity.type
_entity.pdbx_description
1 polymer ?
#
loop_
_entity_poly.entity_id
_entity_poly.type
_entity_poly.pdbx_seq_one_letter_code
_entity_poly.pdbx_strand_id
1 'polypeptide(L)'
;MEGPRGEVRDHNLHATNFNEVYPLYPWARRERRLAIFSTYPPRHVLRYPVQGHPVLLYQSDRPFSWDSIQVVGFHVDTAFGYHQGIRELYKCAREVFRSQPTRLFVHGYFVDGSSLKRWVFDRSGMYCSGSTPFDPMSIWPGTIMNQLIVDVVKNYQMMSDIELGVNPSVRYDRIGNYIPAHGYYPQPRLYLERTPLVHPRKIVSQRTICYRARTIGSEYEYAVKFSWRSRSRSPEERMLRLAEQRNV
;
A
#
# COMPACT_ATOMS: atom_id res chain seq x y z
N MET A 1 42.19 -19.63 -20.42
CA MET A 1 41.07 -20.33 -19.75
C MET A 1 40.15 -19.27 -19.17
N GLU A 2 39.21 -18.78 -19.98
CA GLU A 2 38.11 -17.95 -19.48
C GLU A 2 36.99 -18.90 -19.03
N GLY A 3 36.59 -18.82 -17.75
CA GLY A 3 35.44 -19.55 -17.23
C GLY A 3 34.12 -19.00 -17.79
N PRO A 4 33.02 -19.78 -17.74
CA PRO A 4 31.77 -19.38 -18.37
C PRO A 4 31.20 -18.14 -17.68
N ARG A 5 31.03 -17.06 -18.46
CA ARG A 5 30.29 -15.87 -18.07
C ARG A 5 28.87 -16.30 -17.72
N GLY A 6 28.51 -16.20 -16.45
CA GLY A 6 27.14 -16.44 -16.01
C GLY A 6 26.19 -15.53 -16.79
N GLU A 7 25.17 -16.13 -17.41
CA GLU A 7 24.06 -15.39 -18.00
C GLU A 7 23.49 -14.43 -16.96
N VAL A 8 23.61 -13.12 -17.22
CA VAL A 8 22.79 -12.12 -16.55
C VAL A 8 21.37 -12.32 -17.09
N ARG A 9 20.58 -13.16 -16.42
CA ARG A 9 19.15 -13.27 -16.70
C ARG A 9 18.54 -11.90 -16.40
N ASP A 10 18.04 -11.26 -17.46
CA ASP A 10 17.31 -9.99 -17.36
C ASP A 10 15.98 -10.25 -16.65
N HIS A 11 15.97 -10.13 -15.33
CA HIS A 11 14.80 -10.34 -14.47
C HIS A 11 13.86 -9.12 -14.57
N ASN A 12 13.22 -8.96 -15.72
CA ASN A 12 12.18 -7.95 -15.90
C ASN A 12 11.03 -8.23 -14.92
N LEU A 13 10.70 -7.23 -14.08
CA LEU A 13 9.60 -7.31 -13.13
C LEU A 13 8.27 -7.07 -13.85
N HIS A 14 7.32 -7.98 -13.69
CA HIS A 14 5.98 -7.85 -14.25
C HIS A 14 5.00 -7.44 -13.15
N ALA A 15 4.24 -6.35 -13.38
CA ALA A 15 3.26 -5.82 -12.44
C ALA A 15 1.83 -6.08 -12.93
N THR A 16 0.99 -6.56 -12.04
CA THR A 16 -0.44 -6.80 -12.28
C THR A 16 -1.28 -6.04 -11.27
N ASN A 17 -2.35 -5.40 -11.75
CA ASN A 17 -3.38 -4.78 -10.91
C ASN A 17 -4.68 -5.60 -10.91
N PHE A 18 -5.23 -5.99 -9.76
CA PHE A 18 -6.52 -6.68 -9.66
C PHE A 18 -7.67 -5.69 -9.50
N ASN A 19 -8.56 -5.65 -10.51
CA ASN A 19 -9.69 -4.71 -10.57
C ASN A 19 -11.08 -5.36 -10.49
N GLU A 20 -11.22 -6.69 -10.54
CA GLU A 20 -12.54 -7.29 -10.74
C GLU A 20 -13.16 -7.80 -9.42
N VAL A 21 -13.93 -6.95 -8.74
CA VAL A 21 -15.22 -7.32 -8.11
C VAL A 21 -16.15 -6.10 -8.13
N TYR A 22 -17.36 -6.32 -8.64
CA TYR A 22 -18.45 -5.36 -8.76
C TYR A 22 -18.86 -4.77 -7.39
N PRO A 23 -19.01 -3.43 -7.28
CA PRO A 23 -19.45 -2.80 -6.05
C PRO A 23 -20.90 -3.20 -5.76
N LEU A 24 -21.16 -3.78 -4.58
CA LEU A 24 -22.54 -3.96 -4.11
C LEU A 24 -23.20 -2.62 -3.70
N TYR A 25 -22.47 -1.50 -3.59
CA TYR A 25 -23.06 -0.17 -3.40
C TYR A 25 -22.20 1.00 -3.99
N PRO A 26 -22.78 2.03 -4.66
CA PRO A 26 -22.11 2.69 -5.78
C PRO A 26 -21.48 4.09 -5.60
N TRP A 27 -21.19 4.62 -4.39
CA TRP A 27 -20.74 6.04 -4.36
C TRP A 27 -19.75 6.48 -3.28
N ALA A 28 -19.30 5.62 -2.37
CA ALA A 28 -18.52 6.08 -1.21
C ALA A 28 -17.24 5.30 -0.88
N ARG A 29 -16.79 4.36 -1.71
CA ARG A 29 -15.54 3.62 -1.46
C ARG A 29 -14.49 3.96 -2.52
N ARG A 30 -13.25 4.21 -2.08
CA ARG A 30 -12.09 4.29 -2.98
C ARG A 30 -12.01 2.98 -3.73
N GLU A 31 -11.68 3.06 -5.01
CA GLU A 31 -11.35 1.87 -5.80
C GLU A 31 -10.22 1.12 -5.09
N ARG A 32 -10.48 -0.14 -4.74
CA ARG A 32 -9.53 -0.97 -3.98
C ARG A 32 -8.72 -1.78 -4.95
N ARG A 33 -7.47 -1.38 -5.15
CA ARG A 33 -6.55 -2.05 -6.06
C ARG A 33 -5.46 -2.79 -5.30
N LEU A 34 -5.21 -4.03 -5.71
CA LEU A 34 -4.06 -4.82 -5.26
C LEU A 34 -3.04 -4.86 -6.41
N ALA A 35 -1.79 -4.52 -6.13
CA ALA A 35 -0.70 -4.71 -7.07
C ALA A 35 0.09 -5.97 -6.73
N ILE A 36 0.20 -6.92 -7.66
CA ILE A 36 1.05 -8.11 -7.55
C ILE A 36 2.20 -7.98 -8.53
N PHE A 37 3.41 -8.15 -8.02
CA PHE A 37 4.63 -8.18 -8.81
C PHE A 37 5.18 -9.60 -8.84
N SER A 38 5.77 -10.00 -9.96
CA SER A 38 6.32 -11.35 -10.14
C SER A 38 7.62 -11.31 -10.93
N THR A 39 8.57 -12.17 -10.54
CA THR A 39 9.79 -12.44 -11.33
C THR A 39 9.60 -13.57 -12.33
N TYR A 40 8.49 -14.32 -12.24
CA TYR A 40 8.12 -15.29 -13.27
C TYR A 40 7.60 -14.56 -14.51
N PRO A 41 8.04 -14.96 -15.72
CA PRO A 41 7.47 -14.41 -16.95
C PRO A 41 5.97 -14.72 -17.01
N PRO A 42 5.14 -13.90 -17.66
CA PRO A 42 3.68 -14.09 -17.73
C PRO A 42 3.24 -15.47 -18.27
N ARG A 43 4.14 -16.18 -18.95
CA ARG A 43 3.91 -17.50 -19.56
C ARG A 43 4.09 -18.68 -18.60
N HIS A 44 4.77 -18.51 -17.46
CA HIS A 44 4.92 -19.57 -16.45
C HIS A 44 3.72 -19.64 -15.49
N VAL A 45 2.72 -18.80 -15.72
CA VAL A 45 1.45 -18.93 -15.04
C VAL A 45 0.63 -19.97 -15.80
N LEU A 46 0.41 -21.09 -15.12
CA LEU A 46 -0.17 -22.32 -15.68
C LEU A 46 -1.50 -22.03 -16.39
N ARG A 47 -1.48 -22.08 -17.72
CA ARG A 47 -2.67 -22.32 -18.55
C ARG A 47 -2.91 -23.83 -18.59
N TYR A 48 -3.67 -24.36 -17.64
CA TYR A 48 -4.35 -25.64 -17.83
C TYR A 48 -5.85 -25.44 -17.64
N PRO A 49 -6.70 -25.86 -18.60
CA PRO A 49 -8.13 -25.83 -18.44
C PRO A 49 -8.53 -27.07 -17.65
N VAL A 50 -8.92 -26.90 -16.38
CA VAL A 50 -9.69 -27.93 -15.67
C VAL A 50 -10.86 -27.25 -14.99
N GLN A 51 -12.04 -27.81 -15.27
CA GLN A 51 -13.35 -27.37 -14.83
C GLN A 51 -13.37 -27.02 -13.34
N GLY A 52 -13.70 -25.77 -13.00
CA GLY A 52 -14.23 -25.41 -11.67
C GLY A 52 -13.42 -24.45 -10.79
N HIS A 53 -12.19 -24.06 -11.15
CA HIS A 53 -11.42 -23.09 -10.34
C HIS A 53 -10.87 -21.92 -11.16
N PRO A 54 -11.05 -20.66 -10.71
CA PRO A 54 -10.46 -19.52 -11.41
C PRO A 54 -8.94 -19.53 -11.24
N VAL A 55 -8.23 -19.71 -12.34
CA VAL A 55 -6.80 -19.40 -12.45
C VAL A 55 -6.70 -17.87 -12.43
N LEU A 56 -6.18 -17.31 -11.33
CA LEU A 56 -6.01 -15.87 -11.20
C LEU A 56 -4.74 -15.41 -11.93
N LEU A 57 -4.80 -15.51 -13.25
CA LEU A 57 -3.94 -14.83 -14.20
C LEU A 57 -4.58 -13.48 -14.48
N TYR A 58 -4.03 -12.41 -13.92
CA TYR A 58 -4.33 -11.11 -14.49
C TYR A 58 -3.00 -10.46 -14.86
N GLN A 59 -2.97 -9.84 -16.02
CA GLN A 59 -1.97 -8.89 -16.46
C GLN A 59 -2.85 -7.76 -16.96
N SER A 60 -2.93 -6.67 -16.19
CA SER A 60 -3.69 -5.52 -16.67
C SER A 60 -2.75 -4.73 -17.56
N ASP A 61 -3.09 -4.63 -18.84
CA ASP A 61 -2.41 -3.68 -19.74
C ASP A 61 -2.79 -2.22 -19.41
N ARG A 62 -3.67 -2.01 -18.42
CA ARG A 62 -4.04 -0.67 -17.96
C ARG A 62 -2.97 -0.12 -17.01
N PRO A 63 -2.47 1.10 -17.27
CA PRO A 63 -1.56 1.75 -16.34
C PRO A 63 -2.23 1.90 -14.97
N PHE A 64 -1.48 1.59 -13.91
CA PHE A 64 -1.91 1.80 -12.53
C PHE A 64 -1.21 3.02 -11.93
N SER A 65 -1.79 3.54 -10.86
CA SER A 65 -1.18 4.60 -10.06
C SER A 65 -1.06 4.15 -8.61
N TRP A 66 0.08 4.43 -7.99
CA TRP A 66 0.40 4.05 -6.61
C TRP A 66 -0.53 4.68 -5.56
N ASP A 67 -1.25 5.76 -5.90
CA ASP A 67 -2.28 6.36 -5.05
C ASP A 67 -3.55 5.49 -4.90
N SER A 68 -3.76 4.56 -5.82
CA SER A 68 -4.90 3.63 -5.82
C SER A 68 -4.58 2.28 -5.18
N ILE A 69 -3.30 1.93 -5.02
CA ILE A 69 -2.85 0.63 -4.52
C ILE A 69 -3.02 0.53 -3.00
N GLN A 70 -3.74 -0.49 -2.52
CA GLN A 70 -4.03 -0.72 -1.11
C GLN A 70 -3.13 -1.78 -0.48
N VAL A 71 -2.67 -2.74 -1.28
CA VAL A 71 -1.88 -3.91 -0.87
C VAL A 71 -0.83 -4.18 -1.95
N VAL A 72 0.32 -4.71 -1.56
CA VAL A 72 1.41 -5.11 -2.48
C VAL A 72 1.77 -6.59 -2.34
N GLY A 73 1.82 -7.32 -3.44
CA GLY A 73 2.25 -8.71 -3.48
C GLY A 73 3.57 -8.85 -4.24
N PHE A 74 4.43 -9.78 -3.82
CA PHE A 74 5.61 -10.14 -4.59
C PHE A 74 5.79 -11.65 -4.62
N HIS A 75 5.83 -12.23 -5.82
CA HIS A 75 6.09 -13.64 -6.05
C HIS A 75 7.50 -13.81 -6.60
N VAL A 76 8.35 -14.52 -5.85
CA VAL A 76 9.76 -14.68 -6.16
C VAL A 76 10.07 -16.08 -6.69
N ASP A 77 10.82 -16.15 -7.79
CA ASP A 77 11.49 -17.37 -8.24
C ASP A 77 12.68 -17.67 -7.32
N THR A 78 12.88 -18.95 -6.97
CA THR A 78 14.03 -19.42 -6.18
C THR A 78 15.36 -18.88 -6.70
N ALA A 79 15.53 -18.74 -8.02
CA ALA A 79 16.75 -18.18 -8.62
C ALA A 79 16.96 -16.68 -8.34
N PHE A 80 15.88 -15.91 -8.14
CA PHE A 80 15.95 -14.50 -7.79
C PHE A 80 16.34 -14.29 -6.31
N GLY A 81 16.00 -15.26 -5.46
CA GLY A 81 16.43 -15.32 -4.08
C GLY A 81 15.59 -14.47 -3.11
N TYR A 82 15.40 -15.02 -1.91
CA TYR A 82 14.56 -14.46 -0.86
C TYR A 82 14.86 -12.99 -0.54
N HIS A 83 16.13 -12.66 -0.26
CA HIS A 83 16.52 -11.31 0.16
C HIS A 83 16.34 -10.27 -0.95
N GLN A 84 16.44 -10.67 -2.22
CA GLN A 84 16.17 -9.75 -3.33
C GLN A 84 14.67 -9.53 -3.48
N GLY A 85 13.86 -10.58 -3.39
CA GLY A 85 12.39 -10.47 -3.42
C GLY A 85 11.84 -9.57 -2.31
N ILE A 86 12.34 -9.73 -1.07
CA ILE A 86 11.94 -8.87 0.05
C ILE A 86 12.33 -7.40 -0.18
N ARG A 87 13.49 -7.14 -0.80
CA ARG A 87 13.89 -5.78 -1.18
C ARG A 87 12.92 -5.17 -2.20
N GLU A 88 12.46 -5.94 -3.18
CA GLU A 88 11.47 -5.47 -4.15
C GLU A 88 10.10 -5.23 -3.51
N LEU A 89 9.64 -6.12 -2.63
CA LEU A 89 8.40 -5.91 -1.87
C LEU A 89 8.47 -4.62 -1.04
N TYR A 90 9.60 -4.37 -0.36
CA TYR A 90 9.82 -3.13 0.39
C TYR A 90 9.79 -1.90 -0.53
N LYS A 91 10.39 -1.96 -1.73
CA LYS A 91 10.32 -0.87 -2.70
C LYS A 91 8.87 -0.59 -3.13
N CYS A 92 8.06 -1.62 -3.36
CA CYS A 92 6.65 -1.46 -3.69
C CYS A 92 5.88 -0.77 -2.56
N ALA A 93 6.04 -1.23 -1.32
CA ALA A 93 5.43 -0.60 -0.16
C ALA A 93 5.87 0.86 0.00
N ARG A 94 7.14 1.18 -0.30
CA ARG A 94 7.67 2.54 -0.28
C ARG A 94 6.97 3.44 -1.29
N GLU A 95 6.73 2.97 -2.52
CA GLU A 95 6.01 3.76 -3.52
C GLU A 95 4.55 4.01 -3.10
N VAL A 96 3.88 3.05 -2.47
CA VAL A 96 2.56 3.27 -1.84
C VAL A 96 2.62 4.39 -0.80
N PHE A 97 3.58 4.36 0.14
CA PHE A 97 3.74 5.43 1.14
C PHE A 97 4.08 6.80 0.54
N ARG A 98 4.76 6.85 -0.62
CA ARG A 98 5.08 8.11 -1.30
C ARG A 98 3.85 8.70 -1.97
N SER A 99 3.04 7.87 -2.61
CA SER A 99 1.82 8.32 -3.28
C SER A 99 0.63 8.49 -2.34
N GLN A 100 0.69 7.88 -1.15
CA GLN A 100 -0.30 8.03 -0.08
C GLN A 100 0.40 8.44 1.22
N PRO A 101 0.89 9.69 1.34
CA PRO A 101 1.74 10.09 2.48
C PRO A 101 1.10 9.86 3.85
N THR A 102 -0.21 10.03 3.96
CA THR A 102 -0.96 9.88 5.21
C THR A 102 -1.27 8.43 5.57
N ARG A 103 -0.92 7.44 4.73
CA ARG A 103 -1.10 6.01 5.00
C ARG A 103 -0.45 5.62 6.34
N LEU A 104 -1.19 4.87 7.17
CA LEU A 104 -0.72 4.41 8.48
C LEU A 104 0.16 3.16 8.31
N PHE A 105 -0.32 2.19 7.55
CA PHE A 105 0.40 0.97 7.21
C PHE A 105 -0.04 0.43 5.83
N VAL A 106 0.78 -0.45 5.26
CA VAL A 106 0.54 -1.13 4.00
C VAL A 106 0.68 -2.62 4.25
N HIS A 107 -0.33 -3.38 3.84
CA HIS A 107 -0.21 -4.84 3.80
C HIS A 107 0.60 -5.26 2.60
N GLY A 108 1.37 -6.32 2.76
CA GLY A 108 1.89 -7.05 1.64
C GLY A 108 1.92 -8.54 1.86
N TYR A 109 2.20 -9.27 0.80
CA TYR A 109 2.47 -10.68 0.91
C TYR A 109 3.61 -11.06 -0.02
N PHE A 110 4.26 -12.15 0.35
CA PHE A 110 5.46 -12.62 -0.28
C PHE A 110 5.35 -14.12 -0.48
N VAL A 111 5.38 -14.56 -1.73
CA VAL A 111 5.38 -15.98 -2.06
C VAL A 111 6.80 -16.38 -2.41
N ASP A 112 7.34 -17.34 -1.65
CA ASP A 112 8.70 -17.85 -1.77
C ASP A 112 8.67 -19.37 -1.68
N GLY A 113 8.93 -20.02 -2.81
CA GLY A 113 8.88 -21.47 -2.95
C GLY A 113 7.55 -22.04 -2.48
N SER A 114 7.57 -22.68 -1.31
CA SER A 114 6.46 -23.40 -0.67
C SER A 114 5.77 -22.60 0.44
N SER A 115 5.92 -21.28 0.49
CA SER A 115 5.37 -20.47 1.57
C SER A 115 4.77 -19.15 1.11
N LEU A 116 3.57 -18.83 1.61
CA LEU A 116 2.99 -17.50 1.52
C LEU A 116 3.18 -16.79 2.86
N LYS A 117 3.98 -15.72 2.86
CA LYS A 117 4.23 -14.87 4.03
C LYS A 117 3.39 -13.60 3.94
N ARG A 118 2.74 -13.22 5.02
CA ARG A 118 1.99 -11.96 5.14
C ARG A 118 2.87 -10.94 5.86
N TRP A 119 2.93 -9.73 5.32
CA TRP A 119 3.76 -8.64 5.79
C TRP A 119 2.92 -7.41 6.07
N VAL A 120 3.32 -6.64 7.08
CA VAL A 120 2.79 -5.31 7.36
C VAL A 120 3.95 -4.34 7.40
N PHE A 121 3.83 -3.24 6.66
CA PHE A 121 4.78 -2.14 6.63
C PHE A 121 4.14 -0.93 7.29
N ASP A 122 4.79 -0.35 8.29
CA ASP A 122 4.36 0.91 8.90
C ASP A 122 5.54 1.88 8.99
N ARG A 123 5.37 3.02 9.67
CA ARG A 123 6.45 4.01 9.82
C ARG A 123 7.57 3.59 10.79
N SER A 124 7.41 2.45 11.46
CA SER A 124 8.38 1.84 12.37
C SER A 124 9.20 0.75 11.70
N GLY A 125 8.64 0.05 10.71
CA GLY A 125 9.34 -1.07 10.07
C GLY A 125 8.49 -1.95 9.16
N MET A 126 9.02 -3.14 8.90
CA MET A 126 8.37 -4.22 8.17
C MET A 126 8.32 -5.44 9.10
N TYR A 127 7.14 -6.04 9.25
CA TYR A 127 6.88 -7.14 10.18
C TYR A 127 6.17 -8.28 9.46
N CYS A 128 6.60 -9.52 9.68
CA CYS A 128 5.92 -10.69 9.16
C CYS A 128 4.79 -11.05 10.13
N SER A 129 3.54 -10.95 9.68
CA SER A 129 2.36 -11.30 10.50
C SER A 129 2.05 -12.80 10.48
N GLY A 130 2.67 -13.57 9.60
CA GLY A 130 2.58 -15.02 9.59
C GLY A 130 3.02 -15.64 8.27
N SER A 131 3.21 -16.96 8.29
CA SER A 131 3.58 -17.76 7.13
C SER A 131 2.63 -18.94 6.99
N THR A 132 2.12 -19.16 5.79
CA THR A 132 1.29 -20.32 5.45
C THR A 132 2.10 -21.21 4.52
N PRO A 133 2.58 -22.38 4.98
CA PRO A 133 3.23 -23.34 4.10
C PRO A 133 2.20 -23.96 3.15
N PHE A 134 2.66 -24.37 1.97
CA PHE A 134 1.91 -25.16 1.01
C PHE A 134 2.86 -26.11 0.29
N ASP A 135 2.34 -27.23 -0.22
CA ASP A 135 3.16 -28.21 -0.94
C ASP A 135 3.35 -27.79 -2.41
N PRO A 136 4.58 -27.39 -2.82
CA PRO A 136 4.86 -27.01 -4.21
C PRO A 136 4.97 -28.23 -5.14
N MET A 137 4.98 -29.46 -4.58
CA MET A 137 5.01 -30.73 -5.31
C MET A 137 3.65 -31.43 -5.33
N SER A 138 2.62 -30.81 -4.77
CA SER A 138 1.25 -31.30 -4.90
C SER A 138 0.87 -31.51 -6.36
N ILE A 139 -0.14 -32.35 -6.61
CA ILE A 139 -0.62 -32.69 -7.96
C ILE A 139 -0.99 -31.43 -8.77
N TRP A 140 -1.26 -30.30 -8.08
CA TRP A 140 -1.61 -29.02 -8.69
C TRP A 140 -1.00 -27.82 -7.93
N PRO A 141 0.32 -27.60 -7.97
CA PRO A 141 0.97 -26.58 -7.16
C PRO A 141 0.55 -25.15 -7.57
N GLY A 142 0.31 -24.95 -8.86
CA GLY A 142 -0.26 -23.72 -9.38
C GLY A 142 -1.66 -23.45 -8.84
N THR A 143 -2.49 -24.47 -8.68
CA THR A 143 -3.87 -24.32 -8.17
C THR A 143 -3.88 -23.95 -6.70
N ILE A 144 -3.02 -24.56 -5.87
CA ILE A 144 -2.92 -24.20 -4.44
C ILE A 144 -2.41 -22.78 -4.27
N MET A 145 -1.36 -22.40 -4.99
CA MET A 145 -0.84 -21.04 -4.96
C MET A 145 -1.89 -20.02 -5.44
N ASN A 146 -2.59 -20.31 -6.53
CA ASN A 146 -3.66 -19.46 -7.04
C ASN A 146 -4.79 -19.33 -6.01
N GLN A 147 -5.19 -20.42 -5.37
CA GLN A 147 -6.22 -20.41 -4.33
C GLN A 147 -5.80 -19.55 -3.14
N LEU A 148 -4.56 -19.70 -2.68
CA LEU A 148 -4.01 -18.87 -1.60
C LEU A 148 -3.97 -17.38 -1.98
N ILE A 149 -3.57 -17.05 -3.20
CA ILE A 149 -3.60 -15.67 -3.70
C ILE A 149 -5.04 -15.16 -3.76
N VAL A 150 -5.98 -15.95 -4.28
CA VAL A 150 -7.41 -15.61 -4.34
C VAL A 150 -7.97 -15.37 -2.94
N ASP A 151 -7.65 -16.22 -1.97
CA ASP A 151 -8.11 -16.08 -0.59
C ASP A 151 -7.51 -14.84 0.07
N VAL A 152 -6.24 -14.56 -0.18
CA VAL A 152 -5.58 -13.32 0.25
C VAL A 152 -6.26 -12.09 -0.36
N VAL A 153 -6.54 -12.10 -1.66
CA VAL A 153 -7.24 -11.01 -2.36
C VAL A 153 -8.63 -10.80 -1.76
N LYS A 154 -9.41 -11.88 -1.60
CA LYS A 154 -10.75 -11.83 -1.01
C LYS A 154 -10.73 -11.27 0.40
N ASN A 155 -9.79 -11.71 1.24
CA ASN A 155 -9.65 -11.22 2.60
C ASN A 155 -9.38 -9.70 2.62
N TYR A 156 -8.45 -9.21 1.79
CA TYR A 156 -8.18 -7.78 1.70
C TYR A 156 -9.34 -6.97 1.11
N GLN A 157 -10.11 -7.56 0.19
CA GLN A 157 -11.31 -6.91 -0.34
C GLN A 157 -12.40 -6.73 0.72
N MET A 158 -12.51 -7.66 1.68
CA MET A 158 -13.46 -7.58 2.78
C MET A 158 -13.03 -6.59 3.88
N MET A 159 -11.74 -6.27 4.00
CA MET A 159 -11.25 -5.31 5.00
C MET A 159 -11.79 -3.89 4.78
N SER A 160 -12.07 -3.18 5.87
CA SER A 160 -12.36 -1.76 5.88
C SER A 160 -11.12 -0.93 5.49
N ASP A 161 -11.34 0.34 5.18
CA ASP A 161 -10.24 1.26 4.85
C ASP A 161 -9.25 1.39 6.02
N ILE A 162 -9.75 1.38 7.26
CA ILE A 162 -8.92 1.40 8.48
C ILE A 162 -8.08 0.12 8.59
N GLU A 163 -8.69 -1.05 8.38
CA GLU A 163 -7.98 -2.35 8.40
C GLU A 163 -6.95 -2.47 7.28
N LEU A 164 -7.12 -1.74 6.18
CA LEU A 164 -6.13 -1.62 5.11
C LEU A 164 -5.03 -0.60 5.43
N GLY A 165 -5.20 0.23 6.46
CA GLY A 165 -4.22 1.24 6.89
C GLY A 165 -4.44 2.63 6.29
N VAL A 166 -5.61 2.89 5.71
CA VAL A 166 -6.06 4.25 5.36
C VAL A 166 -6.24 5.04 6.66
N ASN A 167 -5.72 6.27 6.68
CA ASN A 167 -5.84 7.13 7.84
C ASN A 167 -7.26 7.70 7.97
N PRO A 168 -8.01 7.38 9.05
CA PRO A 168 -9.39 7.81 9.22
C PRO A 168 -9.55 9.31 9.47
N SER A 169 -8.46 10.01 9.86
CA SER A 169 -8.49 11.46 10.03
C SER A 169 -8.57 12.20 8.69
N VAL A 170 -8.19 11.55 7.58
CA VAL A 170 -8.25 12.13 6.24
C VAL A 170 -9.47 11.57 5.52
N ARG A 171 -10.43 12.43 5.24
CA ARG A 171 -11.64 12.11 4.47
C ARG A 171 -11.44 12.53 3.02
N TYR A 172 -12.34 12.10 2.15
CA TYR A 172 -12.35 12.54 0.77
C TYR A 172 -13.78 12.73 0.27
N ASP A 173 -13.95 13.62 -0.69
CA ASP A 173 -15.17 13.81 -1.46
C ASP A 173 -14.80 14.18 -2.92
N ARG A 174 -15.75 14.76 -3.68
CA ARG A 174 -15.54 15.16 -5.08
C ARG A 174 -14.50 16.28 -5.27
N ILE A 175 -14.24 17.08 -4.22
CA ILE A 175 -13.28 18.19 -4.27
C ILE A 175 -11.87 17.67 -3.98
N GLY A 176 -11.74 16.72 -3.05
CA GLY A 176 -10.47 16.08 -2.75
C GLY A 176 -10.37 15.59 -1.32
N ASN A 177 -9.13 15.35 -0.88
CA ASN A 177 -8.84 14.95 0.49
C ASN A 177 -9.02 16.15 1.43
N TYR A 178 -9.66 15.94 2.57
CA TYR A 178 -9.86 16.97 3.58
C TYR A 178 -9.77 16.42 4.99
N ILE A 179 -9.53 17.31 5.95
CA ILE A 179 -9.73 17.03 7.37
C ILE A 179 -10.85 17.94 7.93
N PRO A 180 -11.69 17.46 8.85
CA PRO A 180 -12.57 18.33 9.62
C PRO A 180 -11.74 19.13 10.63
N ALA A 181 -11.88 20.45 10.64
CA ALA A 181 -11.27 21.29 11.67
C ALA A 181 -12.09 21.21 12.96
N HIS A 182 -11.71 20.29 13.83
CA HIS A 182 -12.31 20.12 15.15
C HIS A 182 -12.09 21.36 16.02
N GLY A 183 -13.07 21.67 16.88
CA GLY A 183 -13.01 22.84 17.78
C GLY A 183 -13.62 24.14 17.22
N TYR A 184 -14.06 24.14 15.96
CA TYR A 184 -14.80 25.26 15.34
C TYR A 184 -16.26 24.87 15.09
N TYR A 185 -17.18 25.85 15.12
CA TYR A 185 -18.58 25.65 14.76
C TYR A 185 -19.05 26.71 13.74
N PRO A 186 -19.57 26.31 12.55
CA PRO A 186 -19.59 24.94 12.02
C PRO A 186 -18.17 24.41 11.80
N GLN A 187 -17.93 23.10 11.86
CA GLN A 187 -16.60 22.51 11.64
C GLN A 187 -16.22 22.64 10.15
N PRO A 188 -15.33 23.57 9.76
CA PRO A 188 -15.00 23.73 8.37
C PRO A 188 -14.19 22.52 7.87
N ARG A 189 -14.32 22.21 6.58
CA ARG A 189 -13.47 21.23 5.89
C ARG A 189 -12.22 21.94 5.40
N LEU A 190 -11.06 21.43 5.81
CA LEU A 190 -9.76 21.89 5.31
C LEU A 190 -9.30 20.92 4.23
N TYR A 191 -9.46 21.32 2.97
CA TYR A 191 -9.02 20.56 1.80
C TYR A 191 -7.51 20.64 1.67
N LEU A 192 -6.86 19.48 1.67
CA LEU A 192 -5.42 19.36 1.57
C LEU A 192 -4.98 19.61 0.12
N GLU A 193 -3.87 20.31 -0.05
CA GLU A 193 -3.18 20.37 -1.33
C GLU A 193 -2.82 18.95 -1.79
N ARG A 194 -2.86 18.71 -3.11
CA ARG A 194 -2.64 17.36 -3.66
C ARG A 194 -1.28 16.79 -3.23
N THR A 195 -0.27 17.64 -3.16
CA THR A 195 1.10 17.27 -2.80
C THR A 195 1.45 17.91 -1.45
N PRO A 196 1.95 17.15 -0.46
CA PRO A 196 2.40 17.72 0.80
C PRO A 196 3.64 18.59 0.62
N LEU A 197 3.75 19.66 1.42
CA LEU A 197 4.97 20.46 1.57
C LEU A 197 6.13 19.60 2.07
N VAL A 198 5.86 18.74 3.05
CA VAL A 198 6.86 17.89 3.69
C VAL A 198 6.26 16.51 3.87
N HIS A 199 6.98 15.47 3.46
CA HIS A 199 6.63 14.08 3.76
C HIS A 199 7.88 13.19 3.76
N PRO A 200 7.88 12.06 4.51
CA PRO A 200 8.98 11.11 4.47
C PRO A 200 9.12 10.41 3.11
N ARG A 201 10.34 10.31 2.58
CA ARG A 201 10.66 9.49 1.38
C ARG A 201 10.94 8.02 1.70
N LYS A 202 11.30 7.72 2.95
CA LYS A 202 11.52 6.36 3.46
C LYS A 202 10.27 5.87 4.19
N ILE A 203 10.09 4.55 4.24
CA ILE A 203 9.02 3.94 5.04
C ILE A 203 9.27 4.25 6.52
N VAL A 204 10.41 3.81 7.05
CA VAL A 204 10.83 4.04 8.44
C VAL A 204 11.23 5.50 8.63
N SER A 205 10.44 6.24 9.40
CA SER A 205 10.66 7.67 9.62
C SER A 205 9.79 8.23 10.75
N GLN A 206 10.39 9.10 11.55
CA GLN A 206 9.67 9.93 12.55
C GLN A 206 9.25 11.31 12.00
N ARG A 207 9.63 11.64 10.77
CA ARG A 207 9.31 12.94 10.16
C ARG A 207 7.80 13.13 10.03
N THR A 208 7.36 14.35 10.27
CA THR A 208 5.97 14.76 10.10
C THR A 208 5.60 14.89 8.63
N ILE A 209 4.30 14.85 8.37
CA ILE A 209 3.74 15.17 7.06
C ILE A 209 3.02 16.50 7.20
N CYS A 210 3.34 17.45 6.33
CA CYS A 210 2.73 18.78 6.35
C CYS A 210 2.10 19.06 4.99
N TYR A 211 0.85 19.51 5.00
CA TYR A 211 0.12 19.96 3.83
C TYR A 211 -0.22 21.44 3.98
N ARG A 212 -0.23 22.18 2.87
CA ARG A 212 -1.09 23.36 2.80
C ARG A 212 -2.53 22.91 2.72
N ALA A 213 -3.44 23.68 3.29
CA ALA A 213 -4.86 23.41 3.22
C ALA A 213 -5.66 24.71 3.05
N ARG A 214 -6.87 24.56 2.55
CA ARG A 214 -7.80 25.66 2.29
C ARG A 214 -9.24 25.27 2.61
N THR A 215 -10.08 26.26 2.81
CA THR A 215 -11.54 26.06 2.75
C THR A 215 -12.01 26.15 1.29
N ILE A 216 -13.29 25.90 1.04
CA ILE A 216 -13.85 26.08 -0.30
C ILE A 216 -13.89 27.58 -0.61
N GLY A 217 -13.32 27.97 -1.75
CA GLY A 217 -13.32 29.37 -2.21
C GLY A 217 -12.22 30.26 -1.64
N SER A 218 -11.29 29.72 -0.83
CA SER A 218 -10.12 30.46 -0.32
C SER A 218 -8.81 29.95 -0.92
N GLU A 219 -7.76 30.76 -0.75
CA GLU A 219 -6.40 30.35 -1.00
C GLU A 219 -5.90 29.37 0.08
N TYR A 220 -4.74 28.76 -0.17
CA TYR A 220 -4.08 27.84 0.75
C TYR A 220 -3.42 28.57 1.92
N GLU A 221 -4.25 28.96 2.89
CA GLU A 221 -3.90 29.77 4.07
C GLU A 221 -3.61 28.94 5.34
N TYR A 222 -3.98 27.67 5.35
CA TYR A 222 -3.80 26.79 6.50
C TYR A 222 -2.65 25.80 6.30
N ALA A 223 -2.03 25.37 7.39
CA ALA A 223 -1.10 24.24 7.41
C ALA A 223 -1.67 23.10 8.24
N VAL A 224 -1.73 21.91 7.68
CA VAL A 224 -2.16 20.69 8.37
C VAL A 224 -0.95 19.80 8.60
N LYS A 225 -0.67 19.50 9.87
CA LYS A 225 0.45 18.64 10.26
C LYS A 225 -0.02 17.32 10.82
N PHE A 226 0.47 16.23 10.23
CA PHE A 226 0.37 14.88 10.77
C PHE A 226 1.70 14.52 11.44
N SER A 227 1.65 14.19 12.72
CA SER A 227 2.82 13.82 13.50
C SER A 227 2.51 12.67 14.44
N TRP A 228 3.45 11.74 14.56
CA TRP A 228 3.44 10.77 15.65
C TRP A 228 3.74 11.49 16.96
N ARG A 229 2.83 11.39 17.93
CA ARG A 229 3.01 11.96 19.27
C ARG A 229 2.93 10.84 20.29
N SER A 230 3.95 10.72 21.14
CA SER A 230 3.81 9.93 22.38
C SER A 230 2.68 10.53 23.23
N ARG A 231 1.84 9.69 23.83
CA ARG A 231 0.78 10.15 24.73
C ARG A 231 1.30 11.05 25.85
N SER A 232 2.54 10.83 26.31
CA SER A 232 3.17 11.57 27.41
C SER A 232 3.61 13.00 27.05
N ARG A 233 3.77 13.36 25.77
CA ARG A 233 4.24 14.70 25.36
C ARG A 233 3.08 15.70 25.33
N SER A 234 3.21 16.90 25.86
CA SER A 234 2.14 17.91 25.75
C SER A 234 1.73 18.16 24.28
N PRO A 235 0.43 18.35 23.98
CA PRO A 235 -0.02 18.66 22.62
C PRO A 235 0.71 19.89 22.08
N GLU A 236 1.23 19.80 20.87
CA GLU A 236 1.96 20.89 20.24
C GLU A 236 1.10 22.15 20.08
N GLU A 237 -0.21 21.96 19.83
CA GLU A 237 -1.20 23.03 19.83
C GLU A 237 -1.12 23.91 21.09
N ARG A 238 -0.95 23.30 22.28
CA ARG A 238 -0.85 24.07 23.52
C ARG A 238 0.40 24.95 23.52
N MET A 239 1.51 24.45 22.99
CA MET A 239 2.76 25.22 22.90
C MET A 239 2.63 26.35 21.87
N LEU A 240 1.99 26.09 20.72
CA LEU A 240 1.73 27.09 19.69
C LEU A 240 0.85 28.23 20.22
N ARG A 241 -0.27 27.91 20.90
CA ARG A 241 -1.12 28.92 21.54
C ARG A 241 -0.36 29.73 22.59
N LEU A 242 0.57 29.11 23.33
CA LEU A 242 1.38 29.79 24.33
C LEU A 242 2.40 30.75 23.73
N ALA A 243 2.95 30.41 22.56
CA ALA A 243 3.87 31.25 21.79
C ALA A 243 3.15 32.46 21.20
N GLU A 244 1.97 32.23 20.60
CA GLU A 244 1.09 33.29 20.09
C GLU A 244 0.69 34.28 21.20
N GLN A 245 0.27 33.79 22.37
CA GLN A 245 -0.02 34.64 23.54
C GLN A 245 1.19 35.47 24.02
N ARG A 246 2.40 35.03 23.70
CA ARG A 246 3.67 35.70 24.05
C ARG A 246 4.25 36.53 22.89
N ASN A 247 3.61 36.56 21.72
CA ASN A 247 4.11 37.19 20.50
C ASN A 247 5.55 36.76 20.14
N VAL A 248 5.85 35.45 20.25
CA VAL A 248 7.15 34.85 19.88
C VAL A 248 7.02 33.80 18.79
#